data_AF-A0A9E1SRF3-F1
#
_entry.id   AF-A0A9E1SRF3-F1
#
_cell.length_a   1.000
_cell.length_b   1.000
_cell.length_c   1.000
_cell.angle_alpha   90.00
_cell.angle_beta   90.00
_cell.angle_gamma   90.00
#
_symmetry.space_group_name_H-M   'P 1'
#
loop_
_entity.id
_entity.type
_entity.pdbx_description
1 polymer ?
#
loop_
_entity_poly.entity_id
_entity_poly.type
_entity_poly.pdbx_seq_one_letter_code
_entity_poly.pdbx_strand_id
1 'polypeptide(L)' 'MGSGATRPNNADDKMMAAIERGDQGEFKDRKPPKNKDKKLIKEKAARTDKAREKAGRLKALRLAAEKEGKAKKK' A
#
# COMPACT_ATOMS: atom_id res chain seq x y z
N MET A 1 -4.87 -35.36 11.28
CA MET A 1 -5.44 -34.24 10.50
C MET A 1 -4.80 -32.95 10.99
N GLY A 2 -3.80 -32.44 10.26
CA GLY A 2 -3.06 -31.25 10.66
C GLY A 2 -3.97 -30.02 10.58
N SER A 3 -4.22 -29.38 11.72
CA SER A 3 -5.06 -28.20 11.83
C SER A 3 -4.35 -26.99 11.20
N GLY A 4 -4.50 -26.85 9.87
CA GLY A 4 -4.08 -25.68 9.10
C GLY A 4 -4.96 -24.44 9.32
N ALA A 5 -5.37 -24.16 10.57
CA ALA A 5 -6.43 -23.18 10.87
C ALA A 5 -6.00 -21.96 11.70
N THR A 6 -4.72 -21.81 12.05
CA THR A 6 -4.25 -20.66 12.88
C THR A 6 -3.06 -19.93 12.29
N ARG A 7 -2.93 -19.95 10.95
CA ARG A 7 -2.01 -19.03 10.26
C ARG A 7 -2.79 -17.77 9.89
N PRO A 8 -2.51 -16.61 10.52
CA PRO A 8 -3.24 -15.37 10.25
C PRO A 8 -3.21 -15.03 8.76
N ASN A 9 -4.39 -14.76 8.17
CA ASN A 9 -4.56 -14.67 6.72
C ASN A 9 -4.49 -13.24 6.17
N ASN A 10 -4.73 -12.23 7.01
CA ASN A 10 -4.70 -10.82 6.66
C ASN A 10 -3.50 -10.13 7.34
N ALA A 11 -3.23 -8.87 6.97
CA ALA A 11 -2.07 -8.14 7.49
C ALA A 11 -2.23 -7.76 8.97
N ASP A 12 -3.45 -7.45 9.40
CA ASP A 12 -3.76 -7.01 10.75
C ASP A 12 -3.64 -8.16 11.76
N ASP A 13 -4.12 -9.35 11.43
CA ASP A 13 -4.02 -10.58 12.22
C ASP A 13 -2.56 -11.04 12.35
N LYS A 14 -1.75 -10.84 11.30
CA LYS A 14 -0.31 -11.14 11.34
C LYS A 14 0.42 -10.18 12.27
N MET A 15 0.02 -8.90 12.28
CA MET A 15 0.56 -7.89 13.19
C MET A 15 0.18 -8.22 14.64
N MET A 16 -1.09 -8.52 14.92
CA MET A 16 -1.55 -8.88 16.25
C MET A 16 -0.86 -10.14 16.77
N ALA A 17 -0.75 -11.19 15.94
CA ALA A 17 -0.07 -12.43 16.30
C ALA A 17 1.45 -12.24 16.52
N ALA A 18 2.10 -11.31 15.80
CA ALA A 18 3.50 -10.98 16.01
C ALA A 18 3.74 -10.20 17.32
N ILE A 19 2.83 -9.27 17.65
CA ILE A 19 2.81 -8.55 18.92
C ILE A 19 2.61 -9.53 20.09
N GLU A 20 1.63 -10.43 19.98
CA GLU A 20 1.30 -11.43 21.00
C GLU A 20 2.43 -12.46 21.20
N ARG A 21 3.22 -12.76 20.15
CA ARG A 21 4.40 -13.65 20.22
C ARG A 21 5.63 -12.98 20.86
N GLY A 22 5.57 -11.70 21.21
CA GLY A 22 6.71 -10.98 21.79
C GLY A 22 7.84 -10.75 20.79
N ASP A 23 7.56 -10.83 19.48
CA ASP A 23 8.52 -10.59 18.38
C ASP A 23 8.74 -9.07 18.18
N GLN A 24 8.98 -8.36 19.28
CA GLN A 24 9.27 -6.92 19.32
C GLN A 24 10.78 -6.62 19.29
N GLY A 25 11.64 -7.65 19.31
CA GLY A 25 13.09 -7.52 19.47
C GLY A 25 13.83 -6.92 18.27
N GLU A 26 13.21 -6.89 17.08
CA GLU A 26 13.91 -6.51 15.85
C GLU A 26 13.20 -5.49 14.96
N PHE A 27 12.16 -4.79 15.44
CA PHE A 27 11.74 -3.57 14.75
C PHE A 27 12.74 -2.46 15.06
N LYS A 28 13.94 -2.60 14.49
CA LYS A 28 14.92 -1.52 14.38
C LYS A 28 14.19 -0.44 13.58
N ASP A 29 13.85 0.65 14.25
CA ASP A 29 13.45 1.90 13.62
C ASP A 29 14.68 2.36 12.81
N ARG A 30 14.84 1.76 11.62
CA ARG A 30 15.87 2.07 10.65
C ARG A 30 15.50 3.46 10.15
N LYS A 31 15.72 4.49 10.95
CA LYS A 31 15.70 5.89 10.52
C LYS A 31 16.89 6.01 9.58
N PRO A 32 16.71 5.77 8.27
CA PRO A 32 17.83 5.80 7.36
C PRO A 32 18.33 7.25 7.38
N PRO A 33 19.64 7.49 7.27
CA PRO A 33 20.13 8.85 7.20
C PRO A 33 19.38 9.57 6.07
N LYS A 34 18.73 10.69 6.42
CA LYS A 34 17.97 11.48 5.44
C LYS A 34 18.93 11.89 4.33
N ASN A 35 18.66 11.48 3.10
CA ASN A 35 19.47 11.87 1.97
C ASN A 35 19.36 13.40 1.80
N LYS A 36 20.50 14.10 1.86
CA LYS A 36 20.56 15.57 1.72
C LYS A 36 20.68 16.03 0.27
N ASP A 37 20.80 15.12 -0.69
CA ASP A 37 20.87 15.44 -2.10
C ASP A 37 19.53 15.94 -2.64
N LYS A 38 19.44 17.27 -2.73
CA LYS A 38 18.24 17.99 -3.20
C LYS A 38 17.88 17.61 -4.64
N LYS A 39 18.82 17.22 -5.49
CA LYS A 39 18.53 16.84 -6.88
C LYS A 39 17.77 15.51 -6.92
N LEU A 40 18.31 14.50 -6.23
CA LEU A 40 17.69 13.17 -6.18
C LEU A 40 16.31 13.21 -5.52
N ILE A 41 16.13 14.03 -4.47
CA ILE A 41 14.82 14.20 -3.81
C ILE A 41 13.78 14.79 -4.78
N LYS A 42 14.14 15.87 -5.49
CA LYS A 42 13.24 16.50 -6.47
C LYS A 42 12.88 15.55 -7.61
N GLU A 43 13.84 14.79 -8.09
CA GLU A 43 13.60 13.80 -9.15
C GLU A 43 12.63 12.71 -8.70
N LYS A 44 12.81 12.17 -7.49
CA LYS A 44 11.89 11.18 -6.92
C LYS A 44 10.48 11.75 -6.72
N ALA A 45 10.37 12.99 -6.22
CA ALA A 45 9.09 13.67 -6.07
C ALA A 45 8.35 13.82 -7.42
N ALA A 46 9.06 14.28 -8.45
CA ALA A 46 8.49 14.43 -9.80
C ALA A 46 8.03 13.08 -10.39
N ARG A 47 8.78 12.00 -10.15
CA ARG A 47 8.35 10.64 -10.57
C ARG A 47 7.09 10.19 -9.83
N THR A 48 7.00 10.45 -8.52
CA THR A 48 5.81 10.08 -7.73
C THR A 48 4.58 10.88 -8.13
N ASP A 49 4.72 12.17 -8.44
CA ASP A 49 3.60 13.02 -8.83
C ASP A 49 3.03 12.59 -10.19
N LYS A 50 3.90 12.27 -11.17
CA LYS A 50 3.47 11.70 -12.45
C LYS A 50 2.72 10.37 -12.28
N ALA A 51 3.17 9.52 -11.36
CA ALA A 51 2.49 8.25 -11.08
C ALA A 51 1.10 8.48 -10.46
N ARG A 52 0.99 9.40 -9.49
CA ARG A 52 -0.29 9.79 -8.88
C ARG A 52 -1.26 10.37 -9.90
N GLU A 53 -0.78 11.23 -10.79
CA GLU A 53 -1.59 11.83 -11.86
C GLU A 53 -2.17 10.75 -12.79
N LYS A 54 -1.34 9.82 -13.26
CA LYS A 54 -1.80 8.69 -14.10
C LYS A 54 -2.83 7.83 -13.36
N ALA A 55 -2.59 7.53 -12.09
CA ALA A 55 -3.52 6.76 -11.27
C ALA A 55 -4.87 7.49 -11.10
N GLY A 56 -4.85 8.81 -10.89
CA GLY A 56 -6.05 9.64 -10.81
C GLY A 56 -6.86 9.60 -12.11
N ARG A 57 -6.20 9.76 -13.26
CA ARG A 57 -6.84 9.64 -14.59
C ARG A 57 -7.48 8.27 -14.80
N LEU A 58 -6.77 7.19 -14.48
CA LEU A 58 -7.31 5.83 -14.57
C LEU A 58 -8.51 5.61 -13.65
N LYS A 59 -8.47 6.15 -12.43
CA LYS A 59 -9.59 6.06 -11.49
C LYS A 59 -10.82 6.81 -12.03
N ALA A 60 -10.63 7.99 -12.60
CA ALA A 60 -11.71 8.75 -13.22
C ALA A 60 -12.34 7.98 -14.40
N LEU A 61 -11.53 7.38 -15.27
CA LEU A 61 -12.02 6.55 -16.37
C LEU A 61 -12.80 5.33 -15.88
N ARG A 62 -12.32 4.63 -14.84
CA ARG A 62 -13.04 3.51 -14.24
C ARG A 62 -14.40 3.93 -13.67
N LEU A 63 -14.44 5.05 -12.94
CA LEU A 63 -15.69 5.58 -12.38
C LEU A 63 -16.68 6.00 -13.47
N ALA A 64 -16.20 6.56 -14.59
CA ALA A 64 -17.04 6.87 -15.74
C ALA A 64 -17.61 5.59 -16.37
N ALA A 65 -16.76 4.59 -16.62
CA ALA A 65 -17.18 3.30 -17.17
C ALA A 65 -18.18 2.58 -16.26
N GLU A 66 -18.00 2.62 -14.93
CA GLU A 66 -18.95 2.06 -13.97
C GLU A 66 -20.31 2.75 -14.01
N LYS A 67 -20.33 4.09 -14.15
CA LYS A 67 -21.58 4.85 -14.29
C LYS A 67 -22.31 4.49 -15.58
N GLU A 68 -21.60 4.42 -16.70
CA GLU A 68 -22.18 4.03 -17.99
C GLU A 68 -22.71 2.59 -17.97
N GLY A 69 -21.96 1.65 -17.37
CA GLY A 69 -22.39 0.26 -17.22
C GLY A 69 -23.65 0.12 -16.35
N LYS A 70 -23.77 0.94 -15.30
CA LYS A 70 -24.99 1.00 -14.47
C LYS A 70 -26.16 1.65 -15.21
N ALA A 71 -25.91 2.67 -16.04
CA ALA A 71 -26.94 3.32 -16.85
C ALA A 71 -27.48 2.41 -17.96
N LYS A 72 -26.62 1.62 -18.61
CA LYS A 72 -27.01 0.65 -19.66
C LYS A 72 -27.69 -0.62 -19.12
N LYS A 73 -27.55 -0.91 -17.82
CA LYS A 73 -28.23 -2.03 -17.14
C LYS A 73 -29.62 -1.67 -16.59
N LYS A 74 -30.03 -0.42 -16.71
CA LYS A 74 -31.34 0.09 -16.32
C LYS A 74 -32.22 0.21 -17.55
#